data_AF-A0A182Y1M0-F1
#
_entry.id   AF-A0A182Y1M0-F1
#
_cell.length_a   1.000
_cell.length_b   1.000
_cell.length_c   1.000
_cell.angle_alpha   90.00
_cell.angle_beta   90.00
_cell.angle_gamma   90.00
#
_symmetry.space_group_name_H-M   'P 1'
#
loop_
_entity.id
_entity.type
_entity.pdbx_description
1 polymer ?
#
loop_
_entity_poly.entity_id
_entity_poly.type
_entity_poly.pdbx_seq_one_letter_code
_entity_poly.pdbx_strand_id
1 'polypeptide(L)'
;MDPQEATTWFNALHSAIGKSTQKALLDANRALVSIIGELKHIGWLSRRSGGEQNGRSSSESSDELDKWQSIFVAVTDRELRLYESAPWSVEAWSRPFESCPLVATRLAGAGNTSTVGSNSSTHSSVFCIRCGTTRGVVSHWLRSETNRDMAAWARVLVQGCHNAIICQREFSFRCLFQGRPCQLIVHLDRGFTLLDSGLGPASKALWTFPFDKLKGSADDGNKLLYLDFSGTEDGAELELDMECCPKPVVFVLHNCLSAKVHSLA
;
A
#
# COMPACT_ATOMS: atom_id res chain seq x y z
N MET A 1 -13.00 37.95 -13.56
CA MET A 1 -11.59 37.63 -13.22
C MET A 1 -10.93 37.22 -14.51
N ASP A 2 -9.78 37.81 -14.85
CA ASP A 2 -9.00 37.43 -16.02
C ASP A 2 -8.51 35.97 -15.85
N PRO A 3 -8.68 35.07 -16.84
CA PRO A 3 -8.18 33.69 -16.76
C PRO A 3 -6.69 33.58 -16.42
N GLN A 4 -5.87 34.53 -16.87
CA GLN A 4 -4.45 34.57 -16.57
C GLN A 4 -4.19 34.95 -15.11
N GLU A 5 -4.95 35.92 -14.60
CA GLU A 5 -4.93 36.32 -13.19
C GLU A 5 -5.38 35.17 -12.27
N ALA A 6 -6.46 34.46 -12.64
CA ALA A 6 -6.95 33.30 -11.91
C ALA A 6 -5.90 32.17 -11.83
N THR A 7 -5.22 31.89 -12.94
CA THR A 7 -4.13 30.90 -13.00
C THR A 7 -2.94 31.33 -12.14
N THR A 8 -2.64 32.63 -12.11
CA THR A 8 -1.55 33.18 -11.29
C THR A 8 -1.87 33.01 -9.79
N TRP A 9 -3.07 33.38 -9.37
CA TRP A 9 -3.54 33.18 -8.00
C TRP A 9 -3.57 31.72 -7.59
N PHE A 10 -4.05 30.84 -8.47
CA PHE A 10 -4.06 29.41 -8.25
C PHE A 10 -2.65 28.86 -7.96
N ASN A 11 -1.69 29.17 -8.83
CA ASN A 11 -0.31 28.72 -8.65
C ASN A 11 0.34 29.31 -7.37
N ALA A 12 0.06 30.57 -7.06
CA ALA A 12 0.54 31.21 -5.84
C ALA A 12 -0.01 30.53 -4.57
N LEU A 13 -1.30 30.21 -4.56
CA LEU A 13 -1.96 29.53 -3.45
C LEU A 13 -1.39 28.12 -3.23
N HIS A 14 -1.27 27.31 -4.29
CA HIS A 14 -0.68 25.97 -4.20
C HIS A 14 0.77 26.00 -3.71
N SER A 15 1.56 27.01 -4.13
CA SER A 15 2.93 27.20 -3.65
C SER A 15 2.97 27.55 -2.16
N ALA A 16 2.08 28.43 -1.70
CA ALA A 16 1.97 28.79 -0.29
C ALA A 16 1.53 27.60 0.58
N ILE A 17 0.54 26.83 0.11
CA ILE A 17 0.10 25.58 0.77
C ILE A 17 1.26 24.60 0.88
N GLY A 18 1.99 24.34 -0.22
CA GLY A 18 3.13 23.42 -0.20
C GLY A 18 4.19 23.79 0.84
N LYS A 19 4.55 25.08 0.93
CA LYS A 19 5.52 25.58 1.92
C LYS A 19 5.00 25.44 3.36
N SER A 20 3.73 25.78 3.59
CA SER A 20 3.10 25.65 4.91
C SER A 20 3.04 24.19 5.36
N THR A 21 2.63 23.29 4.46
CA THR A 21 2.57 21.84 4.71
C THR A 21 3.95 21.26 5.03
N GLN A 22 5.00 21.68 4.32
CA GLN A 22 6.37 21.22 4.62
C GLN A 22 6.83 21.65 6.01
N LYS A 23 6.53 22.89 6.43
CA LYS A 23 6.82 23.36 7.79
C LYS A 23 6.03 22.56 8.84
N ALA A 24 4.73 22.39 8.61
CA ALA A 24 3.86 21.61 9.49
C ALA A 24 4.35 20.15 9.64
N LEU A 25 4.81 19.53 8.55
CA LEU A 25 5.39 18.18 8.55
C LEU A 25 6.63 18.10 9.45
N LEU A 26 7.55 19.06 9.34
CA LEU A 26 8.77 19.13 10.16
C LEU A 26 8.44 19.32 11.64
N ASP A 27 7.52 20.22 11.95
CA ASP A 27 7.10 20.48 13.33
C ASP A 27 6.37 19.27 13.92
N ALA A 28 5.50 18.61 13.14
CA ALA A 28 4.82 17.38 13.54
C ALA A 28 5.82 16.25 13.86
N ASN A 29 6.85 16.07 13.04
CA ASN A 29 7.88 15.05 13.27
C ASN A 29 8.66 15.24 14.58
N ARG A 30 8.84 16.48 15.06
CA ARG A 30 9.49 16.72 16.37
C ARG A 30 8.74 16.08 17.53
N ALA A 31 7.41 15.99 17.44
CA ALA A 31 6.56 15.44 18.49
C ALA A 31 6.15 13.99 18.24
N LEU A 32 6.05 13.57 16.98
CA LEU A 32 5.35 12.33 16.60
C LEU A 32 6.27 11.18 16.18
N VAL A 33 7.54 11.44 15.86
CA VAL A 33 8.43 10.43 15.25
C VAL A 33 8.58 9.17 16.11
N SER A 34 8.64 9.32 17.44
CA SER A 34 8.74 8.20 18.38
C SER A 34 7.43 7.41 18.55
N ILE A 35 6.31 7.95 18.08
CA ILE A 35 4.96 7.42 18.32
C ILE A 35 4.43 6.73 17.07
N ILE A 36 4.47 7.41 15.92
CA ILE A 36 3.90 6.91 14.66
C ILE A 36 4.94 6.63 13.57
N GLY A 37 6.21 6.98 13.82
CA GLY A 37 7.27 6.96 12.82
C GLY A 37 7.44 8.30 12.13
N GLU A 38 8.43 8.40 11.24
CA GLU A 38 8.75 9.64 10.55
C GLU A 38 7.71 9.92 9.46
N LEU A 39 6.97 11.02 9.58
CA LEU A 39 6.06 11.50 8.54
C LEU A 39 6.87 11.98 7.33
N LYS A 40 6.60 11.37 6.17
CA LYS A 40 7.23 11.70 4.88
C LYS A 40 6.36 12.62 4.04
N HIS A 41 5.03 12.52 4.17
CA HIS A 41 4.09 13.37 3.45
C HIS A 41 2.75 13.43 4.15
N ILE A 42 2.08 14.58 4.09
CA ILE A 42 0.76 14.80 4.66
C ILE A 42 -0.05 15.71 3.75
N GLY A 43 -1.36 15.56 3.74
CA GLY A 43 -2.24 16.48 3.03
C GLY A 43 -3.67 15.99 2.91
N TRP A 44 -4.51 16.85 2.35
CA TRP A 44 -5.91 16.55 2.06
C TRP A 44 -6.03 15.85 0.72
N LEU A 45 -6.91 14.84 0.67
CA LEU A 45 -7.33 14.17 -0.55
C LEU A 45 -8.85 13.98 -0.50
N SER A 46 -9.50 13.88 -1.65
CA SER A 46 -10.87 13.39 -1.68
C SER A 46 -10.87 11.88 -1.85
N ARG A 47 -11.56 11.14 -0.98
CA ARG A 47 -11.80 9.70 -1.12
C ARG A 47 -13.18 9.46 -1.69
N ARG A 48 -13.31 8.52 -2.63
CA ARG A 48 -14.61 8.05 -3.12
C ARG A 48 -15.26 7.16 -2.05
N SER A 49 -16.47 7.51 -1.64
CA SER A 49 -17.31 6.66 -0.79
C SER A 49 -17.86 5.50 -1.63
N GLY A 50 -17.77 4.26 -1.14
CA GLY A 50 -18.33 3.08 -1.82
C GLY A 50 -17.38 2.42 -2.84
N GLY A 51 -16.65 1.40 -2.38
CA GLY A 51 -15.78 0.58 -3.22
C GLY A 51 -15.52 -0.83 -2.69
N GLU A 52 -16.30 -1.29 -1.71
CA GLU A 52 -16.33 -2.70 -1.32
C GLU A 52 -17.60 -3.35 -1.89
N GLN A 53 -17.54 -3.79 -3.14
CA GLN A 53 -18.49 -4.81 -3.63
C GLN A 53 -17.70 -5.88 -4.37
N ASN A 54 -17.36 -6.94 -3.65
CA ASN A 54 -17.16 -8.25 -4.24
C ASN A 54 -18.48 -8.67 -4.93
N GLY A 55 -18.61 -8.37 -6.22
CA GLY A 55 -19.45 -9.09 -7.17
C GLY A 55 -20.95 -9.20 -6.90
N ARG A 56 -21.54 -8.37 -6.04
CA ARG A 56 -23.00 -8.35 -5.84
C ARG A 56 -23.56 -7.03 -6.31
N SER A 57 -24.03 -7.01 -7.56
CA SER A 57 -24.88 -5.95 -8.11
C SER A 57 -26.05 -5.69 -7.18
N SER A 58 -25.90 -4.71 -6.30
CA SER A 58 -27.01 -4.11 -5.57
C SER A 58 -27.31 -2.80 -6.29
N SER A 59 -28.59 -2.62 -6.61
CA SER A 59 -29.13 -1.45 -7.31
C SER A 59 -29.10 -0.22 -6.39
N GLU A 60 -27.91 0.21 -6.01
CA GLU A 60 -27.69 1.52 -5.39
C GLU A 60 -27.74 2.57 -6.50
N SER A 61 -28.49 3.66 -6.28
CA SER A 61 -28.62 4.73 -7.26
C SER A 61 -27.24 5.26 -7.65
N SER A 62 -27.03 5.49 -8.95
CA SER A 62 -25.77 5.96 -9.53
C SER A 62 -25.19 7.21 -8.86
N ASP A 63 -26.04 8.00 -8.19
CA ASP A 63 -25.70 9.29 -7.58
C ASP A 63 -25.00 9.16 -6.21
N GLU A 64 -25.16 8.04 -5.49
CA GLU A 64 -24.48 7.80 -4.20
C GLU A 64 -23.01 7.35 -4.41
N LEU A 65 -22.76 6.62 -5.51
CA LEU A 65 -21.46 6.01 -5.84
C LEU A 65 -20.38 7.02 -6.26
N ASP A 66 -20.74 8.28 -6.53
CA ASP A 66 -19.80 9.33 -6.96
C ASP A 66 -19.54 10.40 -5.89
N LYS A 67 -19.93 10.14 -4.64
CA LYS A 67 -19.64 11.05 -3.53
C LYS A 67 -18.15 11.00 -3.16
N TRP A 68 -17.49 12.15 -3.30
CA TRP A 68 -16.11 12.36 -2.88
C TRP A 68 -16.08 13.06 -1.52
N GLN A 69 -15.50 12.42 -0.51
CA GLN A 69 -15.35 12.96 0.83
C GLN A 69 -13.92 13.46 1.06
N SER A 70 -13.77 14.67 1.59
CA SER A 70 -12.46 15.16 2.01
C SER A 70 -11.95 14.37 3.21
N ILE A 71 -10.71 13.88 3.12
CA ILE A 71 -10.02 13.18 4.20
C ILE A 71 -8.59 13.70 4.31
N PHE A 72 -8.01 13.57 5.50
CA PHE A 72 -6.61 13.87 5.72
C PHE A 72 -5.79 12.58 5.65
N VAL A 73 -4.68 12.62 4.91
CA VAL A 73 -3.85 11.45 4.63
C VAL A 73 -2.42 11.73 5.06
N ALA A 74 -1.78 10.74 5.65
CA ALA A 74 -0.39 10.80 6.05
C ALA A 74 0.36 9.54 5.59
N VAL A 75 1.57 9.72 5.07
CA VAL A 75 2.51 8.65 4.75
C VAL A 75 3.67 8.77 5.74
N THR A 76 3.90 7.73 6.54
CA THR A 76 5.08 7.61 7.40
C THR A 76 6.18 6.83 6.68
N ASP A 77 7.25 6.49 7.40
CA ASP A 77 8.26 5.52 6.99
C ASP A 77 7.76 4.07 7.01
N ARG A 78 6.59 3.80 7.62
CA ARG A 78 6.04 2.45 7.82
C ARG A 78 4.64 2.24 7.25
N GLU A 79 3.79 3.27 7.28
CA GLU A 79 2.35 3.15 7.06
C GLU A 79 1.77 4.30 6.23
N LEU A 80 0.71 3.98 5.47
CA LEU A 80 -0.27 4.94 4.96
C LEU A 80 -1.41 5.03 5.97
N ARG A 81 -1.74 6.25 6.43
CA ARG A 81 -2.74 6.50 7.47
C ARG A 81 -3.79 7.48 6.95
N LEU A 82 -5.06 7.16 7.19
CA LEU A 82 -6.23 7.93 6.74
C LEU A 82 -7.00 8.44 7.96
N TYR A 83 -7.39 9.71 7.94
CA TYR A 83 -8.08 10.41 9.02
C TYR A 83 -9.29 11.19 8.48
N GLU A 84 -10.37 11.26 9.25
CA GLU A 84 -11.58 11.98 8.86
C GLU A 84 -11.32 13.49 8.76
N SER A 85 -10.36 13.99 9.55
CA SER A 85 -9.89 15.37 9.54
C SER A 85 -8.42 15.43 9.95
N ALA A 86 -7.78 16.59 9.75
CA ALA A 86 -6.40 16.82 10.17
C ALA A 86 -6.25 16.61 11.70
N PRO A 87 -5.38 15.69 12.15
CA PRO A 87 -5.21 15.44 13.58
C PRO A 87 -4.60 16.65 14.29
N TRP A 88 -5.19 17.02 15.43
CA TRP A 88 -4.84 18.23 16.19
C TRP A 88 -4.10 17.94 17.50
N SER A 89 -4.00 16.67 17.91
CA SER A 89 -3.25 16.22 19.09
C SER A 89 -2.47 14.94 18.79
N VAL A 90 -1.51 14.62 19.65
CA VAL A 90 -0.73 13.37 19.57
C VAL A 90 -1.65 12.15 19.60
N GLU A 91 -2.66 12.16 20.46
CA GLU A 91 -3.64 11.08 20.59
C GLU A 91 -4.51 10.94 19.33
N ALA A 92 -4.82 12.05 18.64
CA ALA A 92 -5.52 12.03 17.37
C ALA A 92 -4.65 11.41 16.26
N TRP A 93 -3.36 11.74 16.22
CA TRP A 93 -2.39 11.13 15.29
C TRP A 93 -2.26 9.61 15.50
N SER A 94 -2.40 9.14 16.73
CA SER A 94 -2.38 7.71 17.05
C SER A 94 -3.65 6.95 16.63
N ARG A 95 -4.72 7.64 16.20
CA ARG A 95 -6.02 7.03 15.87
C ARG A 95 -6.48 7.34 14.43
N PRO A 96 -5.76 6.85 13.41
CA PRO A 96 -6.31 6.83 12.06
C PRO A 96 -7.54 5.91 12.04
N PHE A 97 -8.55 6.25 11.24
CA PHE A 97 -9.67 5.34 11.05
C PHE A 97 -9.27 4.16 10.15
N GLU A 98 -8.26 4.34 9.30
CA GLU A 98 -7.63 3.27 8.51
C GLU A 98 -6.09 3.44 8.44
N SER A 99 -5.36 2.33 8.60
CA SER A 99 -3.90 2.28 8.47
C SER A 99 -3.51 1.07 7.62
N CYS A 100 -2.67 1.28 6.61
CA CYS A 100 -2.11 0.22 5.77
C CYS A 100 -0.58 0.21 5.91
N PRO A 101 0.05 -0.93 6.23
CA PRO A 101 1.50 -1.05 6.15
C PRO A 101 1.99 -0.79 4.73
N LEU A 102 3.00 0.08 4.55
CA LEU A 102 3.54 0.41 3.23
C LEU A 102 4.10 -0.82 2.53
N VAL A 103 4.70 -1.74 3.29
CA VAL A 103 5.22 -3.01 2.78
C VAL A 103 4.12 -3.87 2.12
N ALA A 104 2.87 -3.72 2.54
CA ALA A 104 1.69 -4.39 2.00
C ALA A 104 0.75 -3.43 1.24
N THR A 105 1.26 -2.29 0.77
CA THR A 105 0.51 -1.29 0.00
C THR A 105 1.08 -1.17 -1.40
N ARG A 106 0.23 -0.90 -2.40
CA ARG A 106 0.63 -0.68 -3.79
C ARG A 106 -0.22 0.40 -4.46
N LEU A 107 0.41 1.20 -5.31
CA LEU A 107 -0.30 2.08 -6.25
C LEU A 107 -0.78 1.25 -7.44
N ALA A 108 -2.09 1.19 -7.68
CA ALA A 108 -2.72 0.36 -8.71
C ALA A 108 -3.16 1.12 -9.97
N GLY A 109 -2.88 2.42 -10.03
CA GLY A 109 -3.13 3.27 -11.19
C GLY A 109 -3.24 4.74 -10.81
N ALA A 110 -2.82 5.62 -11.71
CA ALA A 110 -3.00 7.07 -11.63
C ALA A 110 -3.42 7.57 -13.03
N GLY A 111 -4.63 8.13 -13.16
CA GLY A 111 -5.17 8.62 -14.44
C GLY A 111 -6.51 8.02 -14.89
N ASN A 112 -7.12 8.64 -15.91
CA ASN A 112 -8.49 8.50 -16.44
C ASN A 112 -8.90 7.09 -16.94
N THR A 113 -8.82 6.04 -16.12
CA THR A 113 -9.31 4.71 -16.51
C THR A 113 -10.72 4.39 -16.05
N SER A 114 -11.49 5.39 -15.61
CA SER A 114 -12.94 5.23 -15.50
C SER A 114 -13.58 5.53 -16.85
N THR A 115 -13.89 4.47 -17.61
CA THR A 115 -14.97 4.44 -18.61
C THR A 115 -16.36 4.62 -17.99
N VAL A 116 -16.46 5.31 -16.85
CA VAL A 116 -17.72 5.66 -16.21
C VAL A 116 -18.07 7.10 -16.63
N GLY A 117 -18.73 7.20 -17.78
CA GLY A 117 -19.89 8.07 -18.00
C GLY A 117 -19.86 9.57 -17.67
N SER A 118 -18.73 10.23 -17.46
CA SER A 118 -18.73 11.68 -17.22
C SER A 118 -18.34 12.47 -18.47
N ASN A 119 -19.33 13.10 -19.11
CA ASN A 119 -19.16 14.14 -20.14
C ASN A 119 -18.54 15.44 -19.59
N SER A 120 -17.77 15.39 -18.50
CA SER A 120 -17.05 16.54 -17.97
C SER A 120 -15.57 16.45 -18.36
N SER A 121 -15.14 17.42 -19.15
CA SER A 121 -13.76 17.69 -19.60
C SER A 121 -12.81 18.08 -18.46
N THR A 122 -13.09 17.68 -17.21
CA THR A 122 -12.24 17.95 -16.05
C THR A 122 -11.28 16.79 -15.84
N HIS A 123 -10.00 17.03 -16.15
CA HIS A 123 -8.87 16.14 -15.86
C HIS A 123 -8.91 15.63 -14.41
N SER A 124 -9.43 14.42 -14.20
CA SER A 124 -9.60 13.89 -12.85
C SER A 124 -8.24 13.39 -12.34
N SER A 125 -7.67 14.11 -11.39
CA SER A 125 -6.39 13.77 -10.75
C SER A 125 -6.58 12.62 -9.74
N VAL A 126 -7.13 11.51 -10.24
CA VAL A 126 -7.59 10.33 -9.50
C VAL A 126 -6.59 9.19 -9.60
N PHE A 127 -6.36 8.52 -8.49
CA PHE A 127 -5.48 7.37 -8.36
C PHE A 127 -6.04 6.35 -7.38
N CYS A 128 -5.59 5.10 -7.50
CA CYS A 128 -6.04 3.99 -6.66
C CYS A 128 -4.88 3.42 -5.85
N ILE A 129 -5.05 3.36 -4.53
CA ILE A 129 -4.15 2.65 -3.63
C ILE A 129 -4.80 1.32 -3.24
N ARG A 130 -4.05 0.23 -3.29
CA ARG A 130 -4.49 -1.09 -2.83
C ARG A 130 -3.69 -1.49 -1.61
N CYS A 131 -4.38 -1.96 -0.57
CA CYS A 131 -3.78 -2.50 0.65
C CYS A 131 -4.10 -3.99 0.76
N GLY A 132 -3.06 -4.82 0.89
CA GLY A 132 -3.22 -6.24 1.19
C GLY A 132 -3.60 -6.43 2.66
N THR A 133 -4.70 -7.14 2.92
CA THR A 133 -5.19 -7.47 4.26
C THR A 133 -5.45 -8.97 4.39
N THR A 134 -5.56 -9.45 5.62
CA THR A 134 -5.93 -10.85 5.90
C THR A 134 -7.34 -11.23 5.43
N ARG A 135 -8.15 -10.25 5.00
CA ARG A 135 -9.51 -10.44 4.45
C ARG A 135 -9.60 -10.19 2.94
N GLY A 136 -8.48 -9.89 2.27
CA GLY A 136 -8.47 -9.52 0.86
C GLY A 136 -7.78 -8.20 0.58
N VAL A 137 -8.14 -7.56 -0.52
CA VAL A 137 -7.54 -6.29 -0.94
C VAL A 137 -8.53 -5.15 -0.71
N VAL A 138 -8.15 -4.18 0.13
CA VAL A 138 -8.89 -2.93 0.27
C VAL A 138 -8.37 -1.95 -0.78
N SER A 139 -9.27 -1.24 -1.46
CA SER A 139 -8.92 -0.27 -2.50
C SER A 139 -9.42 1.13 -2.13
N HIS A 140 -8.51 2.11 -2.15
CA HIS A 140 -8.80 3.52 -1.92
C HIS A 140 -8.68 4.30 -3.22
N TRP A 141 -9.83 4.72 -3.75
CA TRP A 141 -9.87 5.70 -4.84
C TRP A 141 -9.75 7.09 -4.25
N LEU A 142 -8.66 7.77 -4.59
CA LEU A 142 -8.29 9.07 -4.07
C LEU A 142 -8.16 10.08 -5.21
N ARG A 143 -8.54 11.31 -4.94
CA ARG A 143 -8.44 12.44 -5.86
C ARG A 143 -7.65 13.56 -5.21
N SER A 144 -6.71 14.11 -5.96
CA SER A 144 -5.96 15.31 -5.60
C SER A 144 -6.47 16.53 -6.36
N GLU A 145 -6.04 17.73 -5.96
CA GLU A 145 -6.48 18.98 -6.57
C GLU A 145 -5.85 19.19 -7.96
N THR A 146 -4.62 18.73 -8.16
CA THR A 146 -3.89 18.88 -9.43
C THR A 146 -3.16 17.62 -9.85
N ASN A 147 -2.87 17.48 -11.15
CA ASN A 147 -2.03 16.40 -11.67
C ASN A 147 -0.61 16.43 -11.06
N ARG A 148 -0.12 17.62 -10.69
CA ARG A 148 1.17 17.79 -10.00
C ARG A 148 1.13 17.16 -8.62
N ASP A 149 0.05 17.38 -7.87
CA ASP A 149 -0.14 16.80 -6.55
C ASP A 149 -0.34 15.29 -6.64
N MET A 150 -1.13 14.80 -7.60
CA MET A 150 -1.25 13.37 -7.88
C MET A 150 0.13 12.72 -8.12
N ALA A 151 0.97 13.33 -8.95
CA ALA A 151 2.30 12.84 -9.23
C ALA A 151 3.21 12.89 -7.98
N ALA A 152 3.05 13.89 -7.11
CA ALA A 152 3.76 13.95 -5.83
C ALA A 152 3.33 12.80 -4.90
N TRP A 153 2.02 12.59 -4.73
CA TRP A 153 1.46 11.49 -3.94
C TRP A 153 1.90 10.12 -4.47
N ALA A 154 1.80 9.89 -5.78
CA ALA A 154 2.22 8.65 -6.41
C ALA A 154 3.70 8.34 -6.16
N ARG A 155 4.59 9.35 -6.32
CA ARG A 155 6.02 9.19 -6.04
C ARG A 155 6.29 8.88 -4.58
N VAL A 156 5.68 9.61 -3.65
CA VAL A 156 5.85 9.36 -2.21
C VAL A 156 5.39 7.95 -1.84
N LEU A 157 4.25 7.50 -2.36
CA LEU A 157 3.71 6.18 -2.05
C LEU A 157 4.62 5.07 -2.57
N VAL A 158 5.04 5.15 -3.84
CA VAL A 158 5.93 4.15 -4.44
C VAL A 158 7.27 4.11 -3.70
N GLN A 159 7.91 5.27 -3.49
CA GLN A 159 9.19 5.34 -2.79
C GLN A 159 9.06 4.90 -1.33
N GLY A 160 7.95 5.25 -0.66
CA GLY A 160 7.66 4.84 0.71
C GLY A 160 7.55 3.32 0.84
N CYS A 161 6.87 2.66 -0.10
CA CYS A 161 6.78 1.20 -0.14
C CYS A 161 8.17 0.56 -0.30
N HIS A 162 9.00 1.07 -1.22
CA HIS A 162 10.37 0.57 -1.42
C HIS A 162 11.24 0.79 -0.18
N ASN A 163 11.21 1.99 0.39
CA ASN A 163 11.98 2.32 1.58
C ASN A 163 11.57 1.44 2.77
N ALA A 164 10.27 1.21 2.98
CA ALA A 164 9.80 0.36 4.06
C ALA A 164 10.31 -1.09 3.91
N ILE A 165 10.36 -1.62 2.68
CA ILE A 165 10.98 -2.93 2.40
C ILE A 165 12.47 -2.94 2.72
N ILE A 166 13.21 -1.92 2.26
CA ILE A 166 14.66 -1.82 2.44
C ILE A 166 15.03 -1.65 3.92
N CYS A 167 14.24 -0.90 4.68
CA CYS A 167 14.45 -0.68 6.11
C CYS A 167 14.13 -1.93 6.93
N GLN A 168 13.01 -2.61 6.66
CA GLN A 168 12.59 -3.79 7.44
C GLN A 168 13.36 -5.05 7.05
N ARG A 169 13.66 -5.26 5.75
CA ARG A 169 14.44 -6.36 5.15
C ARG A 169 13.86 -7.77 5.29
N GLU A 170 13.21 -8.09 6.40
CA GLU A 170 12.69 -9.43 6.70
C GLU A 170 11.22 -9.38 7.14
N PHE A 171 10.44 -10.30 6.58
CA PHE A 171 9.01 -10.44 6.81
C PHE A 171 8.69 -11.87 7.18
N SER A 172 7.93 -12.06 8.26
CA SER A 172 7.57 -13.37 8.77
C SER A 172 6.06 -13.58 8.71
N PHE A 173 5.63 -14.70 8.12
CA PHE A 173 4.24 -15.06 7.98
C PHE A 173 4.02 -16.46 8.55
N ARG A 174 3.00 -16.62 9.38
CA ARG A 174 2.57 -17.95 9.84
C ARG A 174 1.81 -18.64 8.72
N CYS A 175 2.05 -19.93 8.55
CA CYS A 175 1.39 -20.75 7.54
C CYS A 175 1.41 -22.22 7.94
N LEU A 176 0.66 -23.05 7.21
CA LEU A 176 0.77 -24.50 7.24
C LEU A 176 1.42 -24.98 5.95
N PHE A 177 2.37 -25.89 6.07
CA PHE A 177 2.93 -26.62 4.94
C PHE A 177 2.66 -28.10 5.15
N GLN A 178 1.95 -28.73 4.21
CA GLN A 178 1.52 -30.13 4.32
C GLN A 178 0.78 -30.42 5.64
N GLY A 179 -0.04 -29.46 6.09
CA GLY A 179 -0.79 -29.54 7.35
C GLY A 179 0.02 -29.30 8.63
N ARG A 180 1.32 -29.00 8.54
CA ARG A 180 2.17 -28.72 9.71
C ARG A 180 2.38 -27.22 9.89
N PRO A 181 2.27 -26.69 11.13
CA PRO A 181 2.63 -25.31 11.43
C PRO A 181 4.06 -24.99 10.97
N CYS A 182 4.20 -23.90 10.25
CA CYS A 182 5.46 -23.39 9.73
C CYS A 182 5.49 -21.85 9.82
N GLN A 183 6.64 -21.28 9.53
CA GLN A 183 6.81 -19.84 9.34
C GLN A 183 7.52 -19.57 8.03
N LEU A 184 6.85 -18.89 7.11
CA LEU A 184 7.44 -18.38 5.88
C LEU A 184 8.17 -17.08 6.20
N ILE A 185 9.47 -17.07 5.96
CA ILE A 185 10.33 -15.88 6.02
C ILE A 185 10.61 -15.41 4.60
N VAL A 186 10.34 -14.14 4.33
CA VAL A 186 10.74 -13.44 3.11
C VAL A 186 11.76 -12.40 3.51
N HIS A 187 13.02 -12.60 3.12
CA HIS A 187 14.11 -11.67 3.37
C HIS A 187 14.60 -11.09 2.05
N LEU A 188 14.71 -9.76 1.97
CA LEU A 188 15.08 -9.00 0.75
C LEU A 188 16.30 -9.61 0.05
N ASP A 189 17.41 -9.87 0.73
CA ASP A 189 18.60 -10.43 0.07
C ASP A 189 18.70 -11.97 0.05
N ARG A 190 18.31 -12.64 1.14
CA ARG A 190 18.40 -14.11 1.26
C ARG A 190 17.29 -14.87 0.52
N GLY A 191 16.21 -14.19 0.12
CA GLY A 191 15.05 -14.81 -0.51
C GLY A 191 14.08 -15.39 0.52
N PHE A 192 13.66 -16.62 0.28
CA PHE A 192 12.58 -17.29 0.97
C PHE A 192 13.14 -18.39 1.86
N THR A 193 12.61 -18.51 3.07
CA THR A 193 12.94 -19.61 3.98
C THR A 193 11.66 -20.08 4.65
N LEU A 194 11.35 -21.37 4.55
CA LEU A 194 10.28 -21.96 5.34
C LEU A 194 10.88 -22.64 6.56
N LEU A 195 10.47 -22.19 7.73
CA LEU A 195 10.92 -22.72 9.01
C LEU A 195 9.84 -23.63 9.59
N ASP A 196 10.25 -24.77 10.14
CA ASP A 196 9.40 -25.58 10.99
C ASP A 196 9.14 -24.82 12.31
N SER A 197 7.87 -24.65 12.68
CA SER A 197 7.47 -24.00 13.92
C SER A 197 7.05 -24.99 15.01
N GLY A 198 7.42 -26.28 14.86
CA GLY A 198 7.26 -27.29 15.90
C GLY A 198 7.97 -26.97 17.22
N LEU A 199 7.54 -27.63 18.31
CA LEU A 199 7.98 -27.43 19.71
C LEU A 199 9.44 -27.82 20.03
N GLY A 200 10.34 -27.83 19.04
CA GLY A 200 11.75 -28.18 19.21
C GLY A 200 12.67 -26.99 19.55
N PRO A 201 13.92 -27.24 20.00
CA PRO A 201 14.80 -26.19 20.54
C PRO A 201 15.36 -25.18 19.52
N ALA A 202 15.07 -25.34 18.23
CA ALA A 202 15.37 -24.36 17.19
C ALA A 202 14.52 -24.65 15.94
N SER A 203 13.91 -23.61 15.36
CA SER A 203 13.19 -23.73 14.09
C SER A 203 14.14 -24.11 12.96
N LYS A 204 14.04 -25.36 12.48
CA LYS A 204 14.84 -25.87 11.36
C LYS A 204 14.26 -25.38 10.03
N ALA A 205 15.12 -24.91 9.14
CA ALA A 205 14.72 -24.61 7.76
C ALA A 205 14.33 -25.89 7.03
N LEU A 206 13.09 -25.93 6.52
CA LEU A 206 12.58 -27.00 5.66
C LEU A 206 13.11 -26.84 4.24
N TRP A 207 13.11 -25.60 3.74
CA TRP A 207 13.71 -25.25 2.46
C TRP A 207 14.10 -23.77 2.43
N THR A 208 14.97 -23.41 1.49
CA THR A 208 15.40 -22.03 1.25
C THR A 208 15.63 -21.84 -0.23
N PHE A 209 15.06 -20.76 -0.78
CA PHE A 209 15.23 -20.40 -2.18
C PHE A 209 15.54 -18.91 -2.31
N PRO A 210 16.56 -18.51 -3.09
CA PRO A 210 16.80 -17.10 -3.37
C PRO A 210 15.75 -16.53 -4.35
N PHE A 211 15.67 -15.20 -4.46
CA PHE A 211 14.67 -14.53 -5.29
C PHE A 211 14.76 -14.85 -6.78
N ASP A 212 15.97 -15.04 -7.32
CA ASP A 212 16.23 -15.38 -8.73
C ASP A 212 15.71 -16.77 -9.11
N LYS A 213 15.42 -17.62 -8.13
CA LYS A 213 14.82 -18.94 -8.37
C LYS A 213 13.31 -18.89 -8.46
N LEU A 214 12.63 -17.83 -8.02
CA LEU A 214 11.19 -17.69 -8.09
C LEU A 214 10.75 -17.43 -9.54
N LYS A 215 10.02 -18.38 -10.13
CA LYS A 215 9.44 -18.26 -11.47
C LYS A 215 8.08 -17.56 -11.44
N GLY A 216 7.29 -17.85 -10.42
CA GLY A 216 5.92 -17.36 -10.30
C GLY A 216 5.40 -17.47 -8.87
N SER A 217 4.39 -16.66 -8.58
CA SER A 217 3.60 -16.76 -7.36
C SER A 217 2.14 -16.59 -7.71
N ALA A 218 1.26 -17.38 -7.11
CA ALA A 218 -0.18 -17.29 -7.29
C ALA A 218 -0.91 -17.38 -5.94
N ASP A 219 -2.18 -17.01 -5.93
CA ASP A 219 -3.03 -17.13 -4.76
C ASP A 219 -4.49 -17.41 -5.13
N ASP A 220 -5.21 -18.08 -4.25
CA ASP A 220 -6.65 -18.39 -4.40
C ASP A 220 -7.57 -17.23 -3.94
N GLY A 221 -7.00 -16.14 -3.44
CA GLY A 221 -7.74 -15.02 -2.85
C GLY A 221 -8.36 -15.30 -1.47
N ASN A 222 -8.14 -16.47 -0.89
CA ASN A 222 -8.77 -16.90 0.36
C ASN A 222 -7.75 -17.34 1.42
N LYS A 223 -6.93 -18.35 1.16
CA LYS A 223 -5.93 -18.83 2.13
C LYS A 223 -4.70 -19.50 1.53
N LEU A 224 -4.75 -19.95 0.27
CA LEU A 224 -3.66 -20.69 -0.33
C LEU A 224 -2.73 -19.75 -1.09
N LEU A 225 -1.44 -19.79 -0.72
CA LEU A 225 -0.33 -19.16 -1.43
C LEU A 225 0.44 -20.24 -2.18
N TYR A 226 0.73 -19.96 -3.44
CA TYR A 226 1.45 -20.85 -4.33
C TYR A 226 2.77 -20.20 -4.76
N LEU A 227 3.88 -20.92 -4.65
CA LEU A 227 5.22 -20.46 -5.03
C LEU A 227 5.89 -21.48 -5.95
N ASP A 228 6.20 -21.07 -7.18
CA ASP A 228 6.95 -21.88 -8.15
C ASP A 228 8.43 -21.45 -8.14
N PHE A 229 9.30 -22.37 -7.72
CA PHE A 229 10.75 -22.20 -7.74
C PHE A 229 11.41 -23.12 -8.77
N SER A 230 12.41 -22.60 -9.48
CA SER A 230 13.31 -23.44 -10.26
C SER A 230 14.15 -24.35 -9.36
N GLY A 231 14.16 -25.65 -9.65
CA GLY A 231 14.95 -26.66 -8.92
C GLY A 231 14.18 -27.44 -7.85
N THR A 232 12.85 -27.30 -7.75
CA THR A 232 12.01 -28.28 -7.04
C THR A 232 12.02 -29.61 -7.81
N GLU A 233 12.16 -30.73 -7.10
CA GLU A 233 12.51 -32.03 -7.71
C GLU A 233 11.50 -32.61 -8.71
N ASP A 234 10.33 -32.00 -8.88
CA ASP A 234 9.34 -32.39 -9.90
C ASP A 234 8.72 -31.19 -10.65
N GLY A 235 9.32 -30.00 -10.53
CA GLY A 235 8.69 -28.76 -10.98
C GLY A 235 7.36 -28.46 -10.28
N ALA A 236 7.12 -29.09 -9.13
CA ALA A 236 5.91 -28.92 -8.36
C ALA A 236 5.88 -27.55 -7.68
N GLU A 237 4.72 -26.91 -7.74
CA GLU A 237 4.42 -25.66 -7.06
C GLU A 237 4.30 -25.91 -5.55
N LEU A 238 4.94 -25.06 -4.74
CA LEU A 238 4.84 -25.15 -3.29
C LEU A 238 3.56 -24.47 -2.82
N GLU A 239 2.66 -25.27 -2.24
CA GLU A 239 1.42 -24.79 -1.64
C GLU A 239 1.61 -24.52 -0.13
N LEU A 240 1.23 -23.32 0.30
CA LEU A 240 1.22 -22.89 1.69
C LEU A 240 -0.18 -22.41 2.07
N ASP A 241 -0.74 -22.96 3.15
CA ASP A 241 -1.99 -22.44 3.73
C ASP A 241 -1.62 -21.30 4.70
N MET A 242 -1.90 -20.06 4.30
CA MET A 242 -1.61 -18.86 5.07
C MET A 242 -2.62 -18.60 6.21
N GLU A 243 -3.58 -19.51 6.41
CA GLU A 243 -4.69 -19.44 7.37
C GLU A 243 -5.65 -18.24 7.16
N CYS A 244 -5.29 -17.31 6.27
CA CYS A 244 -6.00 -16.10 5.91
C CYS A 244 -5.59 -15.64 4.51
N CYS A 245 -6.23 -14.60 4.00
CA CYS A 245 -5.98 -14.15 2.64
C CYS A 245 -4.49 -13.81 2.43
N PRO A 246 -3.81 -14.42 1.43
CA PRO A 246 -2.36 -14.30 1.24
C PRO A 246 -1.93 -12.95 0.63
N LYS A 247 -2.85 -12.02 0.39
CA LYS A 247 -2.59 -10.71 -0.24
C LYS A 247 -1.49 -9.88 0.45
N PRO A 248 -1.36 -9.84 1.79
CA PRO A 248 -0.25 -9.17 2.43
C PRO A 248 1.11 -9.74 1.99
N VAL A 249 1.23 -11.07 1.90
CA VAL A 249 2.46 -11.74 1.43
C VAL A 249 2.73 -11.35 -0.01
N VAL A 250 1.74 -11.53 -0.89
CA VAL A 250 1.85 -11.22 -2.32
C VAL A 250 2.29 -9.77 -2.53
N PHE A 251 1.74 -8.82 -1.77
CA PHE A 251 2.11 -7.40 -1.89
C PHE A 251 3.54 -7.14 -1.42
N VAL A 252 3.97 -7.76 -0.32
CA VAL A 252 5.36 -7.71 0.15
C VAL A 252 6.30 -8.29 -0.92
N LEU A 253 5.96 -9.42 -1.55
CA LEU A 253 6.77 -10.01 -2.63
C LEU A 253 6.92 -9.07 -3.81
N HIS A 254 5.83 -8.48 -4.29
CA HIS A 254 5.88 -7.51 -5.37
C HIS A 254 6.71 -6.27 -5.02
N ASN A 255 6.59 -5.77 -3.79
CA ASN A 255 7.36 -4.62 -3.33
C ASN A 255 8.86 -4.95 -3.19
N CYS A 256 9.21 -6.16 -2.72
CA CYS A 256 10.59 -6.67 -2.72
C CYS A 256 11.19 -6.73 -4.13
N LEU A 257 10.47 -7.35 -5.08
CA LEU A 257 10.93 -7.46 -6.47
C LEU A 257 11.06 -6.08 -7.12
N SER A 258 10.08 -5.20 -6.91
CA SER A 258 10.10 -3.84 -7.46
C SER A 258 11.24 -3.00 -6.88
N ALA A 259 11.49 -3.07 -5.57
CA ALA A 259 12.59 -2.35 -4.92
C ALA A 259 13.96 -2.85 -5.41
N LYS A 260 14.13 -4.16 -5.61
CA LYS A 260 15.35 -4.73 -6.19
C LYS A 260 15.62 -4.21 -7.60
N VAL A 261 14.62 -4.21 -8.48
CA VAL A 261 14.77 -3.68 -9.84
C VAL A 261 15.14 -2.20 -9.81
N HIS A 262 14.49 -1.41 -8.95
CA HIS A 262 14.81 0.01 -8.82
C HIS A 262 16.23 0.26 -8.28
N SER A 263 16.78 -0.62 -7.44
CA SER A 263 18.16 -0.50 -6.95
C SER A 263 19.24 -0.83 -7.99
N LEU A 264 18.85 -1.48 -9.09
CA LEU A 264 19.73 -1.89 -10.19
C LEU A 264 19.69 -0.92 -11.40
N ALA A 265 18.77 0.06 -11.38
CA ALA A 265 18.59 1.06 -12.43
C ALA A 265 19.29 2.38 -12.06
#